data_AF-A0ABD5VE78-F1
#
_entry.id   AF-A0ABD5VE78-F1
#
_cell.length_a   1.000
_cell.length_b   1.000
_cell.length_c   1.000
_cell.angle_alpha   90.00
_cell.angle_beta   90.00
_cell.angle_gamma   90.00
#
_symmetry.space_group_name_H-M   'P 1'
#
loop_
_entity.id
_entity.type
_entity.pdbx_description
1 polymer ?
#
loop_
_entity_poly.entity_id
_entity_poly.type
_entity_poly.pdbx_seq_one_letter_code
_entity_poly.pdbx_strand_id
1 'polypeptide(L)'
;MRADTTIKFAGVDSMDNFWMEWDDQYGDKPERSFGDVIRALPRAMHADVAWLNEVTNDYEATERFSAIVDPERMMKMANGEDVDPLWHIPTDNYTIINPMDAYAPLETALDENDLSGSMFGEARLYRGGGEVHIDILFPEKYIDYQDSRVLAGITTGYDFFGQTTLYAVGYAQDTGCKNSMRDLTDEKTRKHVGEPQDFSEWWTDILLQIDVMTDHLTEIIRFAEATTMDFTDLPFTLGEFYENLGIPSYLAESAARDARARSEDPFAISLWDVHSGLTYALTHSFRGGESGSLVGYVQTANDLLMNPDSMVRRATTSYERSLEGDEADELGNPENSGRAAIERLETSIHEKRAEYGEFENRMERVLATMDGDDGEAPAA
;
A
#
# COMPACT_ATOMS: atom_id res chain seq x y z
N MET A 1 -9.29 0.35 -11.46
CA MET A 1 -10.06 -0.88 -11.59
C MET A 1 -10.68 -1.13 -10.23
N ARG A 2 -12.00 -1.29 -10.14
CA ARG A 2 -12.62 -1.73 -8.88
C ARG A 2 -12.46 -3.24 -8.77
N ALA A 3 -12.37 -3.75 -7.55
CA ALA A 3 -12.36 -5.18 -7.31
C ALA A 3 -13.60 -5.85 -7.93
N ASP A 4 -13.40 -7.01 -8.53
CA ASP A 4 -14.50 -7.85 -9.03
C ASP A 4 -15.31 -8.38 -7.85
N THR A 5 -14.64 -8.64 -6.72
CA THR A 5 -15.25 -9.13 -5.49
C THR A 5 -14.45 -8.65 -4.29
N THR A 6 -15.15 -8.13 -3.28
CA THR A 6 -14.58 -7.83 -1.96
C THR A 6 -15.23 -8.74 -0.93
N ILE A 7 -14.43 -9.47 -0.16
CA ILE A 7 -14.88 -10.42 0.85
C ILE A 7 -14.33 -9.96 2.20
N LYS A 8 -15.22 -9.52 3.09
CA LYS A 8 -14.85 -9.20 4.47
C LYS A 8 -14.71 -10.47 5.30
N PHE A 9 -13.77 -10.48 6.23
CA PHE A 9 -13.56 -11.59 7.17
C PHE A 9 -13.24 -11.10 8.58
N ALA A 10 -13.47 -11.96 9.57
CA ALA A 10 -13.05 -11.77 10.95
C ALA A 10 -12.70 -13.09 11.62
N GLY A 11 -11.68 -13.08 12.46
CA GLY A 11 -11.10 -14.28 13.06
C GLY A 11 -10.41 -15.19 12.06
N VAL A 12 -9.54 -16.08 12.56
CA VAL A 12 -8.74 -16.98 11.72
C VAL A 12 -9.54 -18.19 11.22
N ASP A 13 -10.01 -19.04 12.14
CA ASP A 13 -10.61 -20.33 11.77
C ASP A 13 -12.13 -20.32 11.73
N SER A 14 -12.77 -19.69 12.71
CA SER A 14 -14.23 -19.63 12.79
C SER A 14 -14.70 -18.32 13.42
N MET A 15 -15.86 -17.85 12.96
CA MET A 15 -16.55 -16.71 13.58
C MET A 15 -17.00 -17.01 15.02
N ASP A 16 -17.09 -18.29 15.41
CA ASP A 16 -17.44 -18.70 16.78
C ASP A 16 -16.30 -18.45 17.77
N ASN A 17 -15.06 -18.43 17.29
CA ASN A 17 -13.87 -18.10 18.08
C ASN A 17 -13.52 -16.61 18.06
N PHE A 18 -14.24 -15.81 17.27
CA PHE A 18 -14.07 -14.36 17.24
C PHE A 18 -14.70 -13.74 18.49
N TRP A 19 -13.86 -13.26 19.40
CA TRP A 19 -14.26 -12.88 20.76
C TRP A 19 -14.34 -11.36 20.97
N MET A 20 -14.00 -10.55 19.97
CA MET A 20 -14.12 -9.10 20.05
C MET A 20 -15.58 -8.63 19.91
N GLU A 21 -15.98 -7.65 20.72
CA GLU A 21 -17.22 -6.89 20.52
C GLU A 21 -17.13 -6.09 19.22
N TRP A 22 -18.08 -6.32 18.31
CA TRP A 22 -18.05 -5.67 17.00
C TRP A 22 -18.51 -4.22 17.12
N ASP A 23 -17.68 -3.30 16.65
CA ASP A 23 -17.98 -1.88 16.61
C ASP A 23 -18.42 -1.47 15.20
N ASP A 24 -19.54 -0.73 15.12
CA ASP A 24 -20.11 -0.23 13.87
C ASP A 24 -19.13 0.69 13.11
N GLN A 25 -18.13 1.27 13.79
CA GLN A 25 -17.07 2.04 13.12
C GLN A 25 -16.27 1.19 12.11
N TYR A 26 -16.14 -0.13 12.36
CA TYR A 26 -15.50 -1.07 11.43
C TYR A 26 -16.40 -1.42 10.23
N GLY A 27 -17.67 -1.03 10.25
CA GLY A 27 -18.69 -1.35 9.25
C GLY A 27 -19.44 -2.65 9.57
N ASP A 28 -20.03 -3.29 8.57
CA ASP A 28 -20.81 -4.51 8.80
C ASP A 28 -19.95 -5.68 9.28
N LYS A 29 -20.45 -6.42 10.27
CA LYS A 29 -19.81 -7.63 10.79
C LYS A 29 -19.65 -8.68 9.68
N PRO A 30 -18.44 -9.22 9.47
CA PRO A 30 -18.18 -10.29 8.52
C PRO A 30 -18.94 -11.57 8.84
N GLU A 31 -19.24 -12.34 7.80
CA GLU A 31 -19.89 -13.65 7.90
C GLU A 31 -18.91 -14.83 7.70
N ARG A 32 -17.63 -14.53 7.42
CA ARG A 32 -16.60 -15.52 7.08
C ARG A 32 -15.36 -15.33 7.94
N SER A 33 -14.67 -16.43 8.24
CA SER A 33 -13.33 -16.41 8.80
C SER A 33 -12.27 -16.19 7.71
N PHE A 34 -11.07 -15.79 8.12
CA PHE A 34 -9.92 -15.65 7.22
C PHE A 34 -9.64 -16.97 6.49
N GLY A 35 -9.59 -18.09 7.20
CA GLY A 35 -9.35 -19.40 6.60
C GLY A 35 -10.43 -19.83 5.60
N ASP A 36 -11.69 -19.46 5.83
CA ASP A 36 -12.76 -19.67 4.84
C ASP A 36 -12.57 -18.83 3.57
N VAL A 37 -12.06 -17.60 3.73
CA VAL A 37 -11.71 -16.75 2.58
C VAL A 37 -10.54 -17.35 1.81
N ILE A 38 -9.44 -17.72 2.49
CA ILE A 38 -8.25 -18.30 1.85
C ILE A 38 -8.59 -19.60 1.11
N ARG A 39 -9.40 -20.48 1.70
CA ARG A 39 -9.83 -21.73 1.06
C ARG A 39 -10.70 -21.50 -0.18
N ALA A 40 -11.40 -20.36 -0.25
CA ALA A 40 -12.26 -19.98 -1.36
C ALA A 40 -11.51 -19.19 -2.46
N LEU A 41 -10.26 -18.78 -2.24
CA LEU A 41 -9.47 -18.10 -3.27
C LEU A 41 -9.14 -19.06 -4.43
N PRO A 42 -9.18 -18.59 -5.69
CA PRO A 42 -8.77 -19.40 -6.83
C PRO A 42 -7.33 -19.90 -6.72
N ARG A 43 -7.10 -21.09 -7.26
CA ARG A 43 -5.80 -21.77 -7.28
C ARG A 43 -5.26 -21.82 -8.69
N ALA A 44 -3.95 -21.97 -8.81
CA ALA A 44 -3.26 -22.12 -10.07
C ALA A 44 -2.64 -23.52 -10.21
N MET A 45 -2.66 -24.01 -11.45
CA MET A 45 -1.85 -25.16 -11.86
C MET A 45 -1.15 -24.87 -13.20
N HIS A 46 -0.09 -25.60 -13.48
CA HIS A 46 0.52 -25.60 -14.81
C HIS A 46 -0.30 -26.45 -15.78
N ALA A 47 -0.39 -25.98 -17.03
CA ALA A 47 -0.89 -26.71 -18.17
C ALA A 47 0.11 -26.63 -19.33
N ASP A 48 0.18 -27.69 -20.12
CA ASP A 48 1.08 -27.76 -21.28
C ASP A 48 0.68 -26.76 -22.37
N VAL A 49 1.68 -26.17 -23.02
CA VAL A 49 1.49 -25.22 -24.12
C VAL A 49 1.92 -25.86 -25.43
N ALA A 50 1.10 -25.66 -26.46
CA ALA A 50 1.44 -25.97 -27.83
C ALA A 50 1.21 -24.76 -28.74
N TRP A 51 2.04 -24.60 -29.77
CA TRP A 51 1.92 -23.54 -30.78
C TRP A 51 1.53 -24.15 -32.13
N LEU A 52 0.75 -23.42 -32.92
CA LEU A 52 0.39 -23.85 -34.28
C LEU A 52 1.59 -23.64 -35.21
N ASN A 53 2.13 -24.72 -35.75
CA ASN A 53 3.10 -24.64 -36.81
C ASN A 53 2.39 -24.36 -38.13
N GLU A 54 2.44 -23.11 -38.60
CA GLU A 54 1.81 -22.65 -39.85
C GLU A 54 2.32 -23.37 -41.11
N VAL A 55 3.48 -24.04 -41.05
CA VAL A 55 4.03 -24.80 -42.18
C VAL A 55 3.44 -26.21 -42.25
N THR A 56 3.32 -26.89 -41.12
CA THR A 56 2.77 -28.26 -41.05
C THR A 56 1.27 -28.29 -40.78
N ASN A 57 0.70 -27.18 -40.31
CA ASN A 57 -0.66 -27.04 -39.81
C ASN A 57 -0.98 -28.00 -38.64
N ASP A 58 0.03 -28.30 -37.83
CA ASP A 58 -0.05 -29.14 -36.62
C ASP A 58 0.37 -28.35 -35.38
N TYR A 59 -0.16 -28.74 -34.22
CA TYR A 59 0.26 -28.16 -32.93
C TYR A 59 1.52 -28.86 -32.42
N GLU A 60 2.55 -28.07 -32.09
CA GLU A 60 3.80 -28.56 -31.52
C GLU A 60 3.95 -28.11 -30.06
N ALA A 61 4.21 -29.06 -29.17
CA ALA A 61 4.44 -28.77 -27.75
C ALA A 61 5.75 -28.02 -27.53
N THR A 62 5.83 -27.23 -26.46
CA THR A 62 7.06 -26.57 -26.03
C THR A 62 7.34 -26.81 -24.56
N GLU A 63 8.59 -27.08 -24.21
CA GLU A 63 9.05 -27.18 -22.83
C GLU A 63 9.50 -25.81 -22.27
N ARG A 64 9.57 -24.77 -23.11
CA ARG A 64 10.07 -23.44 -22.71
C ARG A 64 9.06 -22.62 -21.94
N PHE A 65 7.79 -22.93 -22.10
CA PHE A 65 6.67 -22.16 -21.58
C PHE A 65 5.62 -23.12 -21.03
N SER A 66 4.97 -22.69 -19.96
CA SER A 66 3.85 -23.41 -19.35
C SER A 66 2.70 -22.43 -19.18
N ALA A 67 1.47 -22.87 -19.40
CA ALA A 67 0.30 -22.05 -19.11
C ALA A 67 -0.01 -22.13 -17.61
N ILE A 68 -0.37 -21.00 -17.01
CA ILE A 68 -0.95 -20.94 -15.67
C ILE A 68 -2.45 -20.79 -15.83
N VAL A 69 -3.18 -21.73 -15.24
CA VAL A 69 -4.63 -21.85 -15.41
C VAL A 69 -5.34 -22.02 -14.08
N ASP A 70 -6.59 -21.55 -14.03
CA ASP A 70 -7.55 -21.85 -12.98
C ASP A 70 -8.15 -23.25 -13.23
N PRO A 71 -7.91 -24.24 -12.35
CA PRO A 71 -8.42 -25.59 -12.51
C PRO A 71 -9.95 -25.65 -12.45
N GLU A 72 -10.63 -24.81 -11.67
CA GLU A 72 -12.08 -24.82 -11.59
C GLU A 72 -12.72 -24.26 -12.87
N ARG A 73 -12.16 -23.17 -13.41
CA ARG A 73 -12.61 -22.65 -14.71
C ARG A 73 -12.30 -23.62 -15.83
N MET A 74 -11.18 -24.32 -15.76
CA MET A 74 -10.84 -25.35 -16.74
C MET A 74 -11.90 -26.47 -16.74
N MET A 75 -12.37 -26.91 -15.56
CA MET A 75 -13.46 -27.88 -15.46
C MET A 75 -14.79 -27.33 -15.99
N LYS A 76 -15.14 -26.07 -15.69
CA LYS A 76 -16.34 -25.41 -16.23
C LYS A 76 -16.29 -25.31 -17.76
N MET A 77 -15.15 -24.92 -18.31
CA MET A 77 -14.92 -24.90 -19.76
C MET A 77 -15.08 -26.30 -20.38
N ALA A 78 -14.55 -27.34 -19.73
CA ALA A 78 -14.73 -28.72 -20.17
C ALA A 78 -16.20 -29.18 -20.12
N ASN A 79 -17.02 -28.61 -19.23
CA ASN A 79 -18.46 -28.82 -19.14
C ASN A 79 -19.27 -27.97 -20.14
N GLY A 80 -18.60 -27.19 -20.99
CA GLY A 80 -19.23 -26.37 -22.04
C GLY A 80 -19.66 -24.97 -21.59
N GLU A 81 -19.20 -24.51 -20.42
CA GLU A 81 -19.39 -23.12 -20.00
C GLU A 81 -18.40 -22.20 -20.74
N ASP A 82 -18.86 -20.99 -21.10
CA ASP A 82 -18.05 -19.96 -21.75
C ASP A 82 -17.22 -19.21 -20.70
N VAL A 83 -16.10 -19.80 -20.30
CA VAL A 83 -15.16 -19.24 -19.33
C VAL A 83 -13.72 -19.42 -19.81
N ASP A 84 -12.89 -18.40 -19.61
CA ASP A 84 -11.44 -18.48 -19.89
C ASP A 84 -10.68 -18.89 -18.62
N PRO A 85 -10.03 -20.07 -18.61
CA PRO A 85 -9.22 -20.51 -17.48
C PRO A 85 -7.79 -19.97 -17.52
N LEU A 86 -7.32 -19.39 -18.62
CA LEU A 86 -5.93 -18.96 -18.78
C LEU A 86 -5.67 -17.65 -18.05
N TRP A 87 -4.67 -17.63 -17.18
CA TRP A 87 -4.17 -16.39 -16.58
C TRP A 87 -2.91 -15.90 -17.28
N HIS A 88 -1.92 -16.76 -17.46
CA HIS A 88 -0.61 -16.34 -17.95
C HIS A 88 0.13 -17.47 -18.68
N ILE A 89 1.07 -17.12 -19.55
CA ILE A 89 1.99 -18.08 -20.20
C ILE A 89 3.43 -17.58 -19.95
N PRO A 90 4.01 -17.87 -18.77
CA PRO A 90 5.41 -17.55 -18.49
C PRO A 90 6.36 -18.62 -19.03
N THR A 91 7.66 -18.34 -18.87
CA THR A 91 8.70 -19.37 -19.00
C THR A 91 8.52 -20.46 -17.94
N ASP A 92 9.03 -21.65 -18.23
CA ASP A 92 9.04 -22.84 -17.37
C ASP A 92 9.60 -22.62 -15.94
N ASN A 93 10.44 -21.62 -15.73
CA ASN A 93 10.98 -21.26 -14.42
C ASN A 93 10.01 -20.54 -13.47
N TYR A 94 8.76 -20.30 -13.89
CA TYR A 94 7.76 -19.68 -13.03
C TYR A 94 7.26 -20.66 -11.96
N THR A 95 7.38 -20.27 -10.70
CA THR A 95 6.88 -21.02 -9.55
C THR A 95 5.51 -20.48 -9.12
N ILE A 96 4.49 -21.32 -9.23
CA ILE A 96 3.16 -21.03 -8.67
C ILE A 96 3.24 -21.07 -7.15
N ILE A 97 2.72 -20.02 -6.51
CA ILE A 97 2.48 -19.98 -5.06
C ILE A 97 0.98 -19.96 -4.86
N ASN A 98 0.39 -21.07 -4.39
CA ASN A 98 -1.04 -21.12 -4.15
C ASN A 98 -1.41 -20.45 -2.81
N PRO A 99 -2.64 -19.94 -2.66
CA PRO A 99 -3.05 -19.21 -1.45
C PRO A 99 -2.92 -20.04 -0.18
N MET A 100 -3.24 -21.33 -0.24
CA MET A 100 -3.10 -22.23 0.91
C MET A 100 -1.63 -22.41 1.33
N ASP A 101 -0.70 -22.44 0.38
CA ASP A 101 0.73 -22.59 0.67
C ASP A 101 1.28 -21.33 1.33
N ALA A 102 0.83 -20.16 0.87
CA ALA A 102 1.25 -18.87 1.39
C ALA A 102 0.59 -18.52 2.73
N TYR A 103 -0.73 -18.68 2.87
CA TYR A 103 -1.49 -18.12 3.98
C TYR A 103 -1.87 -19.11 5.09
N ALA A 104 -1.83 -20.43 4.86
CA ALA A 104 -2.04 -21.36 5.98
C ALA A 104 -0.95 -21.21 7.08
N PRO A 105 0.33 -20.94 6.75
CA PRO A 105 1.33 -20.62 7.77
C PRO A 105 1.05 -19.32 8.53
N LEU A 106 0.36 -18.36 7.91
CA LEU A 106 -0.09 -17.14 8.61
C LEU A 106 -1.14 -17.46 9.68
N GLU A 107 -2.05 -18.42 9.44
CA GLU A 107 -3.03 -18.85 10.44
C GLU A 107 -2.32 -19.29 11.73
N THR A 108 -1.29 -20.14 11.60
CA THR A 108 -0.45 -20.58 12.74
C THR A 108 0.26 -19.41 13.41
N ALA A 109 0.88 -18.52 12.63
CA ALA A 109 1.62 -17.38 13.18
C ALA A 109 0.68 -16.42 13.95
N LEU A 110 -0.55 -16.23 13.48
CA LEU A 110 -1.57 -15.41 14.17
C LEU A 110 -2.01 -16.05 15.49
N ASP A 111 -2.16 -17.38 15.54
CA ASP A 111 -2.45 -18.10 16.78
C ASP A 111 -1.30 -17.99 17.80
N GLU A 112 -0.05 -18.15 17.35
CA GLU A 112 1.14 -18.06 18.21
C GLU A 112 1.36 -16.67 18.82
N ASN A 113 0.80 -15.63 18.18
CA ASN A 113 0.88 -14.24 18.64
C ASN A 113 -0.42 -13.75 19.32
N ASP A 114 -1.35 -14.65 19.65
CA ASP A 114 -2.65 -14.34 20.27
C ASP A 114 -3.55 -13.36 19.46
N LEU A 115 -3.33 -13.22 18.15
CA LEU A 115 -4.07 -12.29 17.27
C LEU A 115 -5.26 -12.95 16.55
N SER A 116 -5.39 -14.27 16.65
CA SER A 116 -6.30 -15.04 15.80
C SER A 116 -7.79 -14.80 16.05
N GLY A 117 -8.17 -14.41 17.27
CA GLY A 117 -9.56 -14.23 17.66
C GLY A 117 -10.07 -12.79 17.66
N SER A 118 -9.20 -11.80 17.38
CA SER A 118 -9.56 -10.38 17.32
C SER A 118 -9.34 -9.75 15.95
N MET A 119 -8.56 -10.35 15.06
CA MET A 119 -8.28 -9.81 13.74
C MET A 119 -9.50 -9.77 12.81
N PHE A 120 -9.52 -8.79 11.90
CA PHE A 120 -10.53 -8.67 10.84
C PHE A 120 -9.94 -8.00 9.61
N GLY A 121 -10.63 -8.06 8.48
CA GLY A 121 -10.09 -7.49 7.25
C GLY A 121 -10.96 -7.70 6.02
N GLU A 122 -10.36 -7.44 4.86
CA GLU A 122 -11.00 -7.67 3.57
C GLU A 122 -10.02 -8.22 2.54
N ALA A 123 -10.51 -9.18 1.74
CA ALA A 123 -9.83 -9.69 0.56
C ALA A 123 -10.51 -9.12 -0.69
N ARG A 124 -9.72 -8.54 -1.58
CA ARG A 124 -10.13 -7.87 -2.82
C ARG A 124 -9.57 -8.67 -3.99
N LEU A 125 -10.47 -9.21 -4.80
CA LEU A 125 -10.15 -10.06 -5.94
C LEU A 125 -10.33 -9.29 -7.24
N TYR A 126 -9.36 -9.42 -8.14
CA TYR A 126 -9.34 -8.79 -9.45
C TYR A 126 -9.09 -9.82 -10.55
N ARG A 127 -9.53 -9.50 -11.76
CA ARG A 127 -9.33 -10.32 -12.97
C ARG A 127 -9.79 -11.76 -12.75
N GLY A 128 -10.92 -11.91 -12.08
CA GLY A 128 -11.48 -13.22 -11.77
C GLY A 128 -10.76 -13.99 -10.65
N GLY A 129 -10.02 -13.30 -9.80
CA GLY A 129 -9.24 -13.86 -8.68
C GLY A 129 -7.84 -14.33 -9.07
N GLY A 130 -7.36 -13.96 -10.25
CA GLY A 130 -5.95 -14.11 -10.63
C GLY A 130 -5.02 -13.07 -10.01
N GLU A 131 -5.57 -12.00 -9.43
CA GLU A 131 -4.88 -10.97 -8.65
C GLU A 131 -5.68 -10.77 -7.36
N VAL A 132 -5.00 -10.84 -6.20
CA VAL A 132 -5.63 -10.80 -4.88
C VAL A 132 -4.84 -9.86 -3.97
N HIS A 133 -5.56 -8.99 -3.26
CA HIS A 133 -5.02 -8.14 -2.20
C HIS A 133 -5.83 -8.36 -0.93
N ILE A 134 -5.17 -8.45 0.21
CA ILE A 134 -5.76 -8.72 1.51
C ILE A 134 -5.23 -7.69 2.49
N ASP A 135 -6.15 -6.96 3.13
CA ASP A 135 -5.84 -6.07 4.25
C ASP A 135 -6.35 -6.74 5.54
N ILE A 136 -5.48 -6.87 6.52
CA ILE A 136 -5.71 -7.47 7.83
C ILE A 136 -5.46 -6.38 8.87
N LEU A 137 -6.38 -6.21 9.82
CA LEU A 137 -6.28 -5.26 10.93
C LEU A 137 -6.33 -5.99 12.27
N PHE A 138 -5.56 -5.49 13.23
CA PHE A 138 -5.47 -6.00 14.59
C PHE A 138 -6.04 -4.95 15.55
N PRO A 139 -7.27 -5.11 16.05
CA PRO A 139 -7.89 -4.14 16.97
C PRO A 139 -7.11 -3.91 18.27
N GLU A 140 -6.28 -4.87 18.66
CA GLU A 140 -5.41 -4.78 19.84
C GLU A 140 -4.16 -3.94 19.59
N LYS A 141 -3.78 -3.75 18.33
CA LYS A 141 -2.65 -2.93 17.92
C LYS A 141 -3.19 -1.62 17.35
N TYR A 142 -3.35 -0.62 18.22
CA TYR A 142 -3.94 0.65 17.84
C TYR A 142 -3.25 1.83 18.48
N ILE A 143 -3.47 2.99 17.86
CA ILE A 143 -3.04 4.28 18.36
C ILE A 143 -4.27 5.16 18.45
N ASP A 144 -4.45 5.81 19.60
CA ASP A 144 -5.47 6.83 19.74
C ASP A 144 -5.04 8.08 18.96
N TYR A 145 -5.89 8.50 18.02
CA TYR A 145 -5.64 9.65 17.15
C TYR A 145 -6.88 10.54 17.09
N GLN A 146 -6.78 11.75 17.65
CA GLN A 146 -7.93 12.65 17.80
C GLN A 146 -9.15 11.94 18.43
N ASP A 147 -10.28 11.89 17.73
CA ASP A 147 -11.52 11.22 18.14
C ASP A 147 -11.67 9.81 17.53
N SER A 148 -10.63 9.27 16.90
CA SER A 148 -10.61 7.94 16.26
C SER A 148 -9.43 7.07 16.71
N ARG A 149 -9.37 5.85 16.18
CA ARG A 149 -8.23 4.95 16.36
C ARG A 149 -7.58 4.69 15.01
N VAL A 150 -6.26 4.66 14.99
CA VAL A 150 -5.49 4.13 13.88
C VAL A 150 -5.12 2.70 14.24
N LEU A 151 -5.75 1.73 13.58
CA LEU A 151 -5.45 0.30 13.77
C LEU A 151 -4.27 -0.08 12.90
N ALA A 152 -3.32 -0.83 13.47
CA ALA A 152 -2.21 -1.43 12.75
C ALA A 152 -2.58 -2.82 12.22
N GLY A 153 -1.87 -3.25 11.18
CA GLY A 153 -2.25 -4.40 10.39
C GLY A 153 -1.22 -4.80 9.35
N ILE A 154 -1.61 -5.73 8.50
CA ILE A 154 -0.81 -6.22 7.36
C ILE A 154 -1.61 -6.01 6.08
N THR A 155 -0.96 -5.51 5.04
CA THR A 155 -1.47 -5.64 3.67
C THR A 155 -0.58 -6.62 2.90
N THR A 156 -1.20 -7.53 2.18
CA THR A 156 -0.53 -8.60 1.42
C THR A 156 -1.27 -8.85 0.12
N GLY A 157 -0.58 -9.38 -0.88
CA GLY A 157 -1.23 -9.74 -2.14
C GLY A 157 -0.30 -10.49 -3.05
N TYR A 158 -0.86 -11.02 -4.14
CA TYR A 158 -0.14 -11.75 -5.17
C TYR A 158 -0.94 -11.71 -6.48
N ASP A 159 -0.27 -12.03 -7.59
CA ASP A 159 -0.97 -12.37 -8.82
C ASP A 159 -0.37 -13.58 -9.54
N PHE A 160 -1.16 -14.18 -10.43
CA PHE A 160 -0.73 -15.24 -11.34
C PHE A 160 -0.28 -14.71 -12.71
N PHE A 161 -0.24 -13.39 -12.90
CA PHE A 161 0.13 -12.71 -14.15
C PHE A 161 1.62 -12.32 -14.22
N GLY A 162 2.35 -12.49 -13.12
CA GLY A 162 3.75 -12.12 -12.98
C GLY A 162 4.00 -10.63 -12.81
N GLN A 163 2.97 -9.81 -12.51
CA GLN A 163 3.14 -8.36 -12.31
C GLN A 163 3.41 -8.03 -10.84
N THR A 164 2.75 -8.76 -9.94
CA THR A 164 2.83 -8.62 -8.48
C THR A 164 3.32 -9.93 -7.87
N THR A 165 4.53 -9.90 -7.33
CA THR A 165 5.03 -10.98 -6.47
C THR A 165 4.21 -11.09 -5.21
N LEU A 166 4.18 -12.27 -4.58
CA LEU A 166 3.63 -12.36 -3.22
C LEU A 166 4.38 -11.38 -2.30
N TYR A 167 3.66 -10.45 -1.70
CA TYR A 167 4.23 -9.44 -0.81
C TYR A 167 3.45 -9.36 0.49
N ALA A 168 4.09 -8.83 1.53
CA ALA A 168 3.43 -8.45 2.77
C ALA A 168 4.18 -7.27 3.40
N VAL A 169 3.43 -6.31 3.92
CA VAL A 169 3.95 -5.06 4.47
C VAL A 169 3.00 -4.48 5.51
N GLY A 170 3.54 -3.67 6.42
CA GLY A 170 2.78 -2.95 7.42
C GLY A 170 1.73 -2.02 6.82
N TYR A 171 0.57 -2.06 7.46
CA TYR A 171 -0.63 -1.36 7.07
C TYR A 171 -1.24 -0.71 8.31
N ALA A 172 -1.88 0.44 8.13
CA ALA A 172 -2.71 1.02 9.17
C ALA A 172 -3.99 1.60 8.59
N GLN A 173 -5.04 1.68 9.40
CA GLN A 173 -6.30 2.31 9.01
C GLN A 173 -6.89 3.15 10.13
N ASP A 174 -7.20 4.40 9.81
CA ASP A 174 -8.01 5.27 10.67
C ASP A 174 -9.48 4.81 10.63
N THR A 175 -10.03 4.43 11.78
CA THR A 175 -11.39 3.89 11.91
C THR A 175 -12.47 4.94 11.67
N GLY A 176 -12.20 6.21 11.95
CA GLY A 176 -13.19 7.29 11.85
C GLY A 176 -13.51 7.64 10.39
N CYS A 177 -12.47 7.68 9.55
CA CYS A 177 -12.60 8.05 8.14
C CYS A 177 -12.26 6.92 7.16
N LYS A 178 -11.95 5.73 7.65
CA LYS A 178 -11.49 4.56 6.87
C LYS A 178 -10.29 4.87 5.97
N ASN A 179 -9.44 5.81 6.38
CA ASN A 179 -8.25 6.18 5.63
C ASN A 179 -7.17 5.10 5.80
N SER A 180 -6.71 4.56 4.68
CA SER A 180 -5.70 3.50 4.63
C SER A 180 -4.29 4.07 4.44
N MET A 181 -3.39 3.72 5.34
CA MET A 181 -1.96 4.01 5.28
C MET A 181 -1.24 2.72 4.95
N ARG A 182 -0.45 2.74 3.88
CA ARG A 182 0.18 1.55 3.28
C ARG A 182 1.69 1.70 3.33
N ASP A 183 2.40 0.58 3.17
CA ASP A 183 3.87 0.52 3.08
C ASP A 183 4.57 1.16 4.29
N LEU A 184 4.07 0.84 5.50
CA LEU A 184 4.57 1.42 6.76
C LEU A 184 5.77 0.68 7.36
N THR A 185 6.10 -0.51 6.83
CA THR A 185 7.29 -1.30 7.20
C THR A 185 8.05 -1.68 5.93
N ASP A 186 9.15 -2.39 6.09
CA ASP A 186 9.84 -3.00 4.96
C ASP A 186 8.93 -4.01 4.24
N GLU A 187 8.81 -3.84 2.92
CA GLU A 187 8.07 -4.77 2.07
C GLU A 187 8.83 -6.09 1.98
N LYS A 188 8.24 -7.15 2.55
CA LYS A 188 8.76 -8.49 2.34
C LYS A 188 8.15 -9.07 1.07
N THR A 189 8.99 -9.57 0.16
CA THR A 189 8.55 -10.13 -1.13
C THR A 189 9.05 -11.55 -1.38
N ARG A 190 8.23 -12.32 -2.10
CA ARG A 190 8.52 -13.67 -2.58
C ARG A 190 8.25 -13.76 -4.07
N LYS A 191 9.34 -13.87 -4.84
CA LYS A 191 9.31 -13.97 -6.30
C LYS A 191 8.75 -15.32 -6.74
N HIS A 192 8.05 -15.33 -7.87
CA HIS A 192 7.56 -16.53 -8.55
C HIS A 192 8.66 -17.31 -9.27
N VAL A 193 9.82 -17.49 -8.65
CA VAL A 193 10.96 -18.23 -9.22
C VAL A 193 11.69 -18.96 -8.10
N GLY A 194 12.03 -20.23 -8.31
CA GLY A 194 12.77 -21.06 -7.36
C GLY A 194 11.87 -21.87 -6.42
N GLU A 195 12.46 -22.47 -5.38
CA GLU A 195 11.70 -23.28 -4.43
C GLU A 195 10.90 -22.39 -3.45
N PRO A 196 9.66 -22.76 -3.09
CA PRO A 196 8.91 -22.09 -2.03
C PRO A 196 9.72 -22.08 -0.73
N GLN A 197 9.94 -20.90 -0.15
CA GLN A 197 10.61 -20.77 1.15
C GLN A 197 9.66 -21.15 2.28
N ASP A 198 10.20 -21.31 3.50
CA ASP A 198 9.40 -21.45 4.71
C ASP A 198 8.60 -20.15 4.95
N PHE A 199 7.30 -20.22 4.69
CA PHE A 199 6.38 -19.10 4.91
C PHE A 199 6.10 -18.88 6.41
N SER A 200 6.38 -19.86 7.28
CA SER A 200 6.14 -19.71 8.72
C SER A 200 7.02 -18.63 9.32
N GLU A 201 8.34 -18.76 9.17
CA GLU A 201 9.32 -17.76 9.62
C GLU A 201 9.08 -16.40 8.95
N TRP A 202 8.71 -16.42 7.67
CA TRP A 202 8.40 -15.21 6.91
C TRP A 202 7.25 -14.41 7.52
N TRP A 203 6.16 -15.06 7.93
CA TRP A 203 5.03 -14.38 8.60
C TRP A 203 5.36 -13.94 10.02
N THR A 204 6.11 -14.73 10.77
CA THR A 204 6.58 -14.35 12.11
C THR A 204 7.38 -13.04 12.06
N ASP A 205 8.30 -12.91 11.10
CA ASP A 205 9.05 -11.67 10.94
C ASP A 205 8.15 -10.46 10.64
N ILE A 206 7.14 -10.64 9.79
CA ILE A 206 6.21 -9.55 9.43
C ILE A 206 5.43 -9.11 10.67
N LEU A 207 4.91 -10.06 11.46
CA LEU A 207 4.17 -9.74 12.69
C LEU A 207 5.05 -9.01 13.70
N LEU A 208 6.33 -9.38 13.83
CA LEU A 208 7.28 -8.67 14.66
C LEU A 208 7.48 -7.22 14.18
N GLN A 209 7.60 -6.99 12.87
CA GLN A 209 7.68 -5.63 12.32
C GLN A 209 6.43 -4.80 12.64
N ILE A 210 5.22 -5.40 12.66
CA ILE A 210 3.98 -4.69 13.02
C ILE A 210 3.99 -4.26 14.49
N ASP A 211 4.49 -5.10 15.39
CA ASP A 211 4.61 -4.76 16.81
C ASP A 211 5.50 -3.54 17.00
N VAL A 212 6.68 -3.59 16.41
CA VAL A 212 7.65 -2.50 16.46
C VAL A 212 7.10 -1.24 15.79
N MET A 213 6.44 -1.37 14.64
CA MET A 213 5.77 -0.27 13.95
C MET A 213 4.72 0.40 14.83
N THR A 214 3.90 -0.36 15.55
CA THR A 214 2.82 0.18 16.39
C THR A 214 3.38 1.05 17.51
N ASP A 215 4.46 0.60 18.16
CA ASP A 215 5.14 1.36 19.22
C ASP A 215 5.70 2.69 18.69
N HIS A 216 6.22 2.68 17.47
CA HIS A 216 6.84 3.85 16.87
C HIS A 216 5.87 4.81 16.19
N LEU A 217 4.79 4.31 15.58
CA LEU A 217 3.85 5.12 14.79
C LEU A 217 3.19 6.23 15.63
N THR A 218 3.01 6.04 16.95
CA THR A 218 2.58 7.12 17.85
C THR A 218 3.58 8.27 17.88
N GLU A 219 4.87 7.95 17.93
CA GLU A 219 5.95 8.93 17.92
C GLU A 219 5.94 9.68 16.58
N ILE A 220 5.87 8.95 15.47
CA ILE A 220 5.84 9.49 14.10
C ILE A 220 4.69 10.48 13.92
N ILE A 221 3.47 10.07 14.30
CA ILE A 221 2.27 10.91 14.19
C ILE A 221 2.46 12.21 14.97
N ARG A 222 2.88 12.13 16.24
CA ARG A 222 3.06 13.31 17.08
C ARG A 222 4.10 14.28 16.54
N PHE A 223 5.19 13.77 15.95
CA PHE A 223 6.20 14.64 15.33
C PHE A 223 5.67 15.28 14.05
N ALA A 224 4.99 14.51 13.21
CA ALA A 224 4.41 15.01 11.98
C ALA A 224 3.28 16.02 12.22
N GLU A 225 2.53 15.91 13.32
CA GLU A 225 1.54 16.90 13.75
C GLU A 225 2.19 18.21 14.24
N ALA A 226 3.32 18.12 14.95
CA ALA A 226 4.00 19.28 15.49
C ALA A 226 4.71 20.13 14.42
N THR A 227 5.05 19.53 13.27
CA THR A 227 5.76 20.19 12.16
C THR A 227 4.78 20.60 11.07
N THR A 228 4.79 21.89 10.70
CA THR A 228 3.82 22.49 9.78
C THR A 228 4.45 23.04 8.51
N MET A 229 3.76 22.88 7.38
CA MET A 229 4.06 23.50 6.10
C MET A 229 3.18 24.74 5.92
N ASP A 230 3.81 25.91 5.75
CA ASP A 230 3.08 27.16 5.55
C ASP A 230 2.95 27.43 4.04
N PHE A 231 1.75 27.25 3.51
CA PHE A 231 1.46 27.46 2.09
C PHE A 231 1.31 28.93 1.70
N THR A 232 1.42 29.87 2.64
CA THR A 232 1.54 31.31 2.33
C THR A 232 2.96 31.71 1.94
N ASP A 233 3.94 30.94 2.37
CA ASP A 233 5.35 31.11 2.04
C ASP A 233 5.76 30.36 0.75
N LEU A 234 4.95 29.39 0.31
CA LEU A 234 5.18 28.63 -0.92
C LEU A 234 4.52 29.30 -2.13
N PRO A 235 5.10 29.21 -3.34
CA PRO A 235 4.55 29.87 -4.53
C PRO A 235 3.37 29.11 -5.14
N PHE A 236 2.95 28.02 -4.51
CA PHE A 236 1.88 27.15 -4.96
C PHE A 236 0.97 26.79 -3.78
N THR A 237 -0.28 26.52 -4.08
CA THR A 237 -1.28 26.02 -3.14
C THR A 237 -1.02 24.55 -2.78
N LEU A 238 -1.65 24.04 -1.72
CA LEU A 238 -1.58 22.62 -1.37
C LEU A 238 -2.02 21.67 -2.51
N GLY A 239 -2.99 22.08 -3.34
CA GLY A 239 -3.40 21.29 -4.51
C GLY A 239 -2.28 21.19 -5.53
N GLU A 240 -1.73 22.34 -5.93
CA GLU A 240 -0.59 22.44 -6.85
C GLU A 240 0.66 21.76 -6.28
N PHE A 241 0.86 21.75 -4.96
CA PHE A 241 1.93 21.01 -4.31
C PHE A 241 1.85 19.52 -4.64
N TYR A 242 0.68 18.89 -4.44
CA TYR A 242 0.49 17.48 -4.81
C TYR A 242 0.66 17.25 -6.32
N GLU A 243 0.16 18.16 -7.16
CA GLU A 243 0.34 18.05 -8.63
C GLU A 243 1.81 18.10 -9.03
N ASN A 244 2.60 18.98 -8.39
CA ASN A 244 4.04 19.08 -8.59
C ASN A 244 4.83 17.86 -8.08
N LEU A 245 4.22 17.06 -7.20
CA LEU A 245 4.75 15.74 -6.83
C LEU A 245 4.39 14.64 -7.85
N GLY A 246 3.58 14.95 -8.86
CA GLY A 246 3.12 14.02 -9.90
C GLY A 246 1.79 13.34 -9.56
N ILE A 247 1.06 13.85 -8.56
CA ILE A 247 -0.29 13.37 -8.23
C ILE A 247 -1.29 13.95 -9.25
N PRO A 248 -2.13 13.13 -9.90
CA PRO A 248 -3.17 13.62 -10.81
C PRO A 248 -4.11 14.63 -10.15
N SER A 249 -4.52 15.66 -10.89
CA SER A 249 -5.35 16.78 -10.38
C SER A 249 -6.57 16.35 -9.59
N TYR A 250 -7.29 15.31 -10.03
CA TYR A 250 -8.48 14.83 -9.31
C TYR A 250 -8.17 14.25 -7.92
N LEU A 251 -6.97 13.67 -7.74
CA LEU A 251 -6.49 13.19 -6.43
C LEU A 251 -5.93 14.35 -5.62
N ALA A 252 -5.14 15.23 -6.25
CA ALA A 252 -4.58 16.42 -5.61
C ALA A 252 -5.67 17.33 -5.03
N GLU A 253 -6.75 17.58 -5.78
CA GLU A 253 -7.92 18.33 -5.30
C GLU A 253 -8.61 17.64 -4.12
N SER A 254 -8.78 16.31 -4.20
CA SER A 254 -9.39 15.51 -3.13
C SER A 254 -8.53 15.56 -1.86
N ALA A 255 -7.21 15.41 -2.01
CA ALA A 255 -6.25 15.40 -0.92
C ALA A 255 -6.17 16.77 -0.24
N ALA A 256 -6.04 17.83 -1.03
CA ALA A 256 -5.97 19.19 -0.51
C ALA A 256 -7.25 19.63 0.20
N ARG A 257 -8.42 19.17 -0.28
CA ARG A 257 -9.70 19.43 0.39
C ARG A 257 -9.76 18.75 1.75
N ASP A 258 -9.37 17.48 1.81
CA ASP A 258 -9.43 16.68 3.03
C ASP A 258 -8.41 17.17 4.08
N ALA A 259 -7.15 17.39 3.69
CA ALA A 259 -6.12 17.94 4.56
C ALA A 259 -6.54 19.29 5.18
N ARG A 260 -7.07 20.22 4.38
CA ARG A 260 -7.56 21.51 4.88
C ARG A 260 -8.77 21.40 5.79
N ALA A 261 -9.61 20.38 5.61
CA ALA A 261 -10.80 20.19 6.44
C ALA A 261 -10.44 19.66 7.83
N ARG A 262 -9.31 18.95 7.95
CA ARG A 262 -8.80 18.39 9.21
C ARG A 262 -7.86 19.32 9.96
N SER A 263 -7.15 20.18 9.23
CA SER A 263 -6.15 21.06 9.84
C SER A 263 -6.78 22.18 10.68
N GLU A 264 -6.16 22.50 11.81
CA GLU A 264 -6.55 23.63 12.66
C GLU A 264 -6.34 24.97 11.96
N ASP A 265 -5.27 25.08 11.17
CA ASP A 265 -4.96 26.24 10.33
C ASP A 265 -4.92 25.82 8.84
N PRO A 266 -5.84 26.31 7.98
CA PRO A 266 -5.89 25.93 6.57
C PRO A 266 -4.73 26.46 5.72
N PHE A 267 -3.85 27.29 6.30
CA PHE A 267 -2.67 27.86 5.65
C PHE A 267 -1.36 27.25 6.16
N ALA A 268 -1.29 26.91 7.45
CA ALA A 268 -0.15 26.23 8.08
C ALA A 268 -0.54 24.79 8.46
N ILE A 269 -0.38 23.87 7.50
CA ILE A 269 -0.93 22.52 7.58
C ILE A 269 0.16 21.56 8.08
N SER A 270 -0.17 20.71 9.06
CA SER A 270 0.79 19.73 9.60
C SER A 270 1.25 18.72 8.54
N LEU A 271 2.46 18.18 8.66
CA LEU A 271 2.93 17.12 7.76
C LEU A 271 2.02 15.89 7.83
N TRP A 272 1.48 15.61 9.02
CA TRP A 272 0.50 14.55 9.18
C TRP A 272 -0.79 14.82 8.38
N ASP A 273 -1.36 16.02 8.42
CA ASP A 273 -2.55 16.37 7.63
C ASP A 273 -2.27 16.31 6.13
N VAL A 274 -1.08 16.73 5.68
CA VAL A 274 -0.67 16.64 4.27
C VAL A 274 -0.54 15.17 3.83
N HIS A 275 0.05 14.30 4.66
CA HIS A 275 0.13 12.86 4.40
C HIS A 275 -1.27 12.20 4.43
N SER A 276 -2.06 12.50 5.46
CA SER A 276 -3.40 11.95 5.71
C SER A 276 -4.39 12.34 4.61
N GLY A 277 -4.29 13.57 4.09
CA GLY A 277 -5.09 14.00 2.95
C GLY A 277 -4.80 13.20 1.68
N LEU A 278 -3.52 12.93 1.39
CA LEU A 278 -3.15 12.15 0.19
C LEU A 278 -3.57 10.69 0.33
N THR A 279 -3.31 10.05 1.46
CA THR A 279 -3.79 8.68 1.74
C THR A 279 -5.31 8.60 1.69
N TYR A 280 -6.02 9.62 2.17
CA TYR A 280 -7.47 9.67 2.09
C TYR A 280 -7.96 9.72 0.62
N ALA A 281 -7.33 10.55 -0.21
CA ALA A 281 -7.64 10.63 -1.64
C ALA A 281 -7.33 9.32 -2.36
N LEU A 282 -6.23 8.66 -2.02
CA LEU A 282 -5.88 7.34 -2.57
C LEU A 282 -6.89 6.27 -2.16
N THR A 283 -7.40 6.33 -0.93
CA THR A 283 -8.39 5.38 -0.42
C THR A 283 -9.77 5.59 -1.04
N HIS A 284 -10.23 6.83 -1.15
CA HIS A 284 -11.64 7.14 -1.48
C HIS A 284 -11.88 7.58 -2.92
N SER A 285 -10.89 8.20 -3.55
CA SER A 285 -11.04 8.87 -4.85
C SER A 285 -10.29 8.18 -5.98
N PHE A 286 -9.33 7.30 -5.69
CA PHE A 286 -8.54 6.60 -6.69
C PHE A 286 -9.39 5.67 -7.57
N ARG A 287 -9.09 5.68 -8.87
CA ARG A 287 -9.84 4.93 -9.89
C ARG A 287 -9.00 3.86 -10.60
N GLY A 288 -7.70 3.79 -10.33
CA GLY A 288 -6.76 2.83 -10.92
C GLY A 288 -6.80 1.45 -10.26
N GLY A 289 -6.01 0.49 -10.73
CA GLY A 289 -5.84 -0.81 -10.07
C GLY A 289 -4.84 -0.69 -8.91
N GLU A 290 -4.79 -1.69 -8.04
CA GLU A 290 -3.88 -1.68 -6.88
C GLU A 290 -2.42 -1.90 -7.26
N SER A 291 -2.17 -2.48 -8.43
CA SER A 291 -0.87 -2.55 -9.09
C SER A 291 -0.55 -1.29 -9.91
N GLY A 292 0.75 -0.94 -9.98
CA GLY A 292 1.25 0.15 -10.85
C GLY A 292 1.22 1.54 -10.21
N SER A 293 0.40 2.47 -10.74
CA SER A 293 0.44 3.89 -10.34
C SER A 293 0.10 4.13 -8.87
N LEU A 294 -0.75 3.27 -8.27
CA LEU A 294 -1.10 3.38 -6.85
C LEU A 294 0.15 3.28 -5.98
N VAL A 295 1.02 2.29 -6.24
CA VAL A 295 2.27 2.09 -5.50
C VAL A 295 3.13 3.35 -5.53
N GLY A 296 3.30 3.97 -6.70
CA GLY A 296 4.06 5.22 -6.80
C GLY A 296 3.44 6.39 -6.04
N TYR A 297 2.11 6.45 -5.94
CA TYR A 297 1.43 7.49 -5.17
C TYR A 297 1.47 7.22 -3.66
N VAL A 298 1.38 5.97 -3.24
CA VAL A 298 1.58 5.56 -1.83
C VAL A 298 3.01 5.88 -1.39
N GLN A 299 4.01 5.55 -2.19
CA GLN A 299 5.40 5.94 -1.94
C GLN A 299 5.55 7.45 -1.82
N THR A 300 4.89 8.22 -2.69
CA THR A 300 4.88 9.69 -2.59
C THR A 300 4.22 10.18 -1.28
N ALA A 301 3.17 9.51 -0.81
CA ALA A 301 2.56 9.82 0.48
C ALA A 301 3.51 9.51 1.64
N ASN A 302 4.15 8.36 1.64
CA ASN A 302 5.09 7.98 2.70
C ASN A 302 6.32 8.89 2.70
N ASP A 303 6.82 9.29 1.53
CA ASP A 303 7.91 10.26 1.41
C ASP A 303 7.52 11.65 1.93
N LEU A 304 6.24 12.05 1.85
CA LEU A 304 5.79 13.29 2.49
C LEU A 304 5.92 13.24 4.00
N LEU A 305 5.67 12.06 4.58
CA LEU A 305 5.79 11.83 6.01
C LEU A 305 7.24 11.62 6.42
N MET A 306 8.04 10.88 5.65
CA MET A 306 9.38 10.45 6.05
C MET A 306 10.50 11.35 5.54
N ASN A 307 10.32 11.98 4.39
CA ASN A 307 11.33 12.77 3.67
C ASN A 307 10.78 14.15 3.22
N PRO A 308 10.18 14.95 4.14
CA PRO A 308 9.47 16.18 3.80
C PRO A 308 10.34 17.22 3.07
N ASP A 309 11.63 17.36 3.39
CA ASP A 309 12.49 18.32 2.68
C ASP A 309 12.70 17.91 1.22
N SER A 310 12.92 16.61 0.98
CA SER A 310 13.06 16.06 -0.37
C SER A 310 11.80 16.30 -1.19
N MET A 311 10.62 16.12 -0.59
CA MET A 311 9.34 16.36 -1.26
C MET A 311 9.11 17.83 -1.58
N VAL A 312 9.40 18.74 -0.64
CA VAL A 312 9.31 20.19 -0.88
C VAL A 312 10.26 20.63 -2.01
N ARG A 313 11.49 20.10 -2.04
CA ARG A 313 12.43 20.33 -3.15
C ARG A 313 11.89 19.85 -4.48
N ARG A 314 11.40 18.61 -4.52
CA ARG A 314 10.84 18.01 -5.74
C ARG A 314 9.69 18.85 -6.29
N ALA A 315 8.76 19.27 -5.43
CA ALA A 315 7.63 20.09 -5.82
C ALA A 315 8.07 21.47 -6.34
N THR A 316 9.02 22.11 -5.64
CA THR A 316 9.59 23.41 -6.03
C THR A 316 10.26 23.33 -7.40
N THR A 317 11.13 22.33 -7.63
CA THR A 317 11.80 22.15 -8.92
C THR A 317 10.81 21.84 -10.04
N SER A 318 9.71 21.10 -9.76
CA SER A 318 8.65 20.89 -10.75
C SER A 318 7.95 22.20 -11.12
N TYR A 319 7.63 23.01 -10.11
CA TYR A 319 6.99 24.31 -10.30
C TYR A 319 7.88 25.27 -11.10
N GLU A 320 9.17 25.36 -10.78
CA GLU A 320 10.15 26.17 -11.54
C GLU A 320 10.21 25.76 -13.02
N ARG A 321 10.24 24.45 -13.30
CA ARG A 321 10.23 23.94 -14.68
C ARG A 321 8.94 24.27 -15.42
N SER A 322 7.79 24.29 -14.75
CA SER A 322 6.53 24.71 -15.40
C SER A 322 6.57 26.17 -15.82
N LEU A 323 7.19 27.04 -15.02
CA LEU A 323 7.37 28.46 -15.37
C LEU A 323 8.32 28.63 -16.56
N GLU A 324 9.42 27.90 -16.60
CA GLU A 324 10.37 27.92 -17.73
C GLU A 324 9.77 27.39 -19.04
N GLY A 325 8.85 26.41 -18.94
CA GLY A 325 8.13 25.85 -20.07
C GLY A 325 7.11 26.83 -20.67
N ASP A 326 6.38 27.55 -19.81
CA ASP A 326 5.41 28.56 -20.22
C ASP A 326 6.07 29.85 -20.75
N GLU A 327 7.26 30.21 -20.26
CA GLU A 327 8.08 31.32 -20.77
C GLU A 327 8.56 31.12 -22.22
N ALA A 328 8.59 29.87 -22.71
CA ALA A 328 8.94 29.58 -24.10
C ALA A 328 7.79 29.84 -25.10
N ASP A 329 6.54 29.90 -24.63
CA ASP A 329 5.34 30.10 -25.46
C ASP A 329 4.76 31.53 -25.40
N GLU A 330 5.07 32.35 -24.38
CA GLU A 330 4.69 33.76 -24.31
C GLU A 330 5.89 34.72 -24.20
N LEU A 331 6.18 35.42 -25.31
CA LEU A 331 7.04 36.62 -25.36
C LEU A 331 6.39 37.76 -24.53
N GLY A 332 6.51 37.71 -23.19
CA GLY A 332 5.78 38.62 -22.31
C GLY A 332 6.33 38.73 -20.88
N ASN A 333 7.61 39.09 -20.70
CA ASN A 333 8.23 39.60 -19.47
C ASN A 333 7.63 39.18 -18.09
N PRO A 334 7.79 37.92 -17.64
CA PRO A 334 7.50 37.46 -16.26
C PRO A 334 8.74 37.48 -15.34
N GLU A 335 9.91 37.89 -15.85
CA GLU A 335 11.24 37.64 -15.26
C GLU A 335 11.43 38.11 -13.80
N ASN A 336 10.64 39.08 -13.33
CA ASN A 336 10.82 39.68 -12.00
C ASN A 336 9.87 39.15 -10.91
N SER A 337 8.69 38.60 -11.26
CA SER A 337 7.74 38.08 -10.26
C SER A 337 8.04 36.63 -9.88
N GLY A 338 8.42 35.80 -10.85
CA GLY A 338 8.79 34.40 -10.61
C GLY A 338 10.06 34.29 -9.76
N ARG A 339 11.12 35.03 -10.11
CA ARG A 339 12.40 35.00 -9.38
C ARG A 339 12.30 35.54 -7.96
N ALA A 340 11.52 36.59 -7.72
CA ALA A 340 11.31 37.11 -6.36
C ALA A 340 10.41 36.22 -5.49
N ALA A 341 9.58 35.36 -6.10
CA ALA A 341 8.87 34.30 -5.40
C ALA A 341 9.81 33.13 -5.08
N ILE A 342 10.69 32.75 -6.02
CA ILE A 342 11.70 31.70 -5.85
C ILE A 342 12.75 32.07 -4.79
N GLU A 343 13.25 33.31 -4.75
CA GLU A 343 14.24 33.72 -3.72
C GLU A 343 13.64 33.76 -2.30
N ARG A 344 12.35 34.15 -2.17
CA ARG A 344 11.62 34.10 -0.89
C ARG A 344 11.34 32.65 -0.47
N LEU A 345 11.01 31.81 -1.44
CA LEU A 345 10.81 30.38 -1.28
C LEU A 345 12.10 29.69 -0.81
N GLU A 346 13.24 29.96 -1.46
CA GLU A 346 14.54 29.42 -1.05
C GLU A 346 14.87 29.80 0.39
N THR A 347 14.54 31.02 0.82
CA THR A 347 14.79 31.48 2.20
C THR A 347 13.86 30.80 3.21
N SER A 348 12.54 30.75 2.96
CA SER A 348 11.57 30.11 3.86
C SER A 348 11.77 28.59 3.93
N ILE A 349 12.00 27.92 2.79
CA ILE A 349 12.38 26.50 2.76
C ILE A 349 13.68 26.27 3.51
N HIS A 350 14.69 27.15 3.38
CA HIS A 350 15.97 26.98 4.05
C HIS A 350 15.85 27.12 5.59
N GLU A 351 14.95 27.97 6.09
CA GLU A 351 14.69 28.09 7.53
C GLU A 351 13.91 26.87 8.06
N LYS A 352 12.89 26.40 7.35
CA LYS A 352 12.14 25.17 7.71
C LYS A 352 12.90 23.87 7.44
N ARG A 353 13.94 23.91 6.61
CA ARG A 353 14.82 22.76 6.32
C ARG A 353 15.53 22.21 7.52
N ALA A 354 15.92 23.08 8.46
CA ALA A 354 16.54 22.63 9.70
C ALA A 354 15.56 21.77 10.50
N GLU A 355 14.30 22.20 10.58
CA GLU A 355 13.23 21.47 11.26
C GLU A 355 12.90 20.15 10.54
N TYR A 356 12.75 20.17 9.21
CA TYR A 356 12.54 18.95 8.41
C TYR A 356 13.72 17.98 8.49
N GLY A 357 14.96 18.48 8.47
CA GLY A 357 16.15 17.65 8.63
C GLY A 357 16.26 17.05 10.03
N GLU A 358 15.93 17.80 11.09
CA GLU A 358 15.86 17.24 12.45
C GLU A 358 14.78 16.16 12.58
N PHE A 359 13.64 16.38 11.93
CA PHE A 359 12.58 15.40 11.81
C PHE A 359 13.05 14.14 11.07
N GLU A 360 13.65 14.27 9.89
CA GLU A 360 14.17 13.15 9.08
C GLU A 360 15.22 12.33 9.87
N ASN A 361 16.19 12.99 10.52
CA ASN A 361 17.19 12.32 11.37
C ASN A 361 16.59 11.62 12.60
N ARG A 362 15.43 12.09 13.09
CA ARG A 362 14.72 11.43 14.17
C ARG A 362 13.98 10.21 13.65
N MET A 363 13.31 10.35 12.52
CA MET A 363 12.64 9.26 11.81
C MET A 363 13.60 8.13 11.45
N GLU A 364 14.78 8.45 10.91
CA GLU A 364 15.82 7.45 10.63
C GLU A 364 16.25 6.68 11.89
N ARG A 365 16.31 7.33 13.05
CA ARG A 365 16.65 6.63 14.32
C ARG A 365 15.53 5.72 14.78
N VAL A 366 14.28 6.14 14.62
CA VAL A 366 13.10 5.34 14.91
C VAL A 366 13.05 4.11 14.00
N LEU A 367 13.29 4.29 12.70
CA LEU A 367 13.33 3.19 11.73
C LEU A 367 14.53 2.26 11.95
N ALA A 368 15.70 2.80 12.27
CA ALA A 368 16.89 1.97 12.56
C ALA A 368 16.72 1.09 13.81
N THR A 369 15.87 1.48 14.77
CA THR A 369 15.49 0.57 15.87
C THR A 369 14.53 -0.52 15.44
N MET A 370 13.75 -0.30 14.37
CA MET A 370 12.91 -1.34 13.76
C MET A 370 13.73 -2.40 13.03
N ASP A 371 14.82 -1.99 12.39
CA ASP A 371 15.73 -2.88 11.66
C ASP A 371 16.75 -3.59 12.56
N GLY A 372 16.95 -3.08 13.79
CA GLY A 372 18.05 -3.45 14.68
C GLY A 372 17.73 -4.49 15.76
N ASP A 373 16.47 -4.92 15.91
CA ASP A 373 16.08 -5.92 16.92
C ASP A 373 16.18 -7.37 16.42
N ASP A 374 17.20 -7.63 15.59
CA ASP A 374 17.71 -8.98 15.31
C ASP A 374 18.46 -9.52 16.55
N GLY A 375 17.72 -9.83 17.61
CA GLY A 375 18.07 -10.90 18.55
C GLY A 375 19.35 -10.77 19.38
N GLU A 376 19.62 -9.64 20.03
CA GLU A 376 20.51 -9.64 21.21
C GLU A 376 19.69 -9.77 22.51
N ALA A 377 19.44 -11.02 22.90
CA ALA A 377 18.96 -11.33 24.24
C ALA A 377 19.92 -10.69 25.28
N PRO A 378 19.41 -10.02 26.33
CA PRO A 378 20.26 -9.46 27.36
C PRO A 378 21.00 -10.61 28.06
N ALA A 379 22.33 -10.58 27.97
CA ALA A 379 23.18 -11.48 28.72
C ALA A 379 22.92 -11.30 30.22
N ALA A 380 22.31 -12.32 30.83
CA ALA A 380 22.21 -12.48 32.27
C ALA A 380 23.37 -13.33 32.80
#